data_AF-B3S9K0-F1
#
_entry.id   AF-B3S9K0-F1
#
_cell.length_a   1.000
_cell.length_b   1.000
_cell.length_c   1.000
_cell.angle_alpha   90.00
_cell.angle_beta   90.00
_cell.angle_gamma   90.00
#
_symmetry.space_group_name_H-M   'P 1'
#
loop_
_entity.id
_entity.type
_entity.pdbx_description
1 polymer ?
#
loop_
_entity_poly.entity_id
_entity_poly.type
_entity_poly.pdbx_seq_one_letter_code
_entity_poly.pdbx_strand_id
1 'polypeptide(L)'
;MEEDNQLLNNARYRQYATAMDKALKSFESSSEWADLIASLGKVIKAIQSYPTFTKLPRRVVIGKRLAQCLHPALPSGVHLKALETYDVIFQRIGIERLALDLFIYSAGLFPLLANAAMQVKPVLLDLYQNYYLPLGKALQPALSGLLLGLLPGLEEGSEHFTRTKQLLDSSCNKLGAMTFFTGIWQCITSTPTVRLPALLYMTSCIDRQRPASEQLFVIGNDTSVVVNAVCLALHDNNILVQRNILDFLITFFLFHTNTLPDKDAVAILKSALSVLLRRDMSLNRRFYAWLLGTNVNAAIMKSNMGSNEDSDGHTSCVDPDTLNSRYFSAYSKVYVVAAVKEMLHDSYNSVVSSKGCITTAERSGVLGSFRVVLNLLDKSQIGTLVVEDILMDVLRFLYHVHNLLRSYLKVNENKQLADIQRCRSSGTTLQNCNNLADEVIKSANLIFNTFEPYYLWDYLGRAIHSCTSHSTLESISNDQDSCESIQIPKIMDDSLFYDEYFSLDPDNDVQTLYLPQLMYMIIVEMHRSCCNISFLELNSGIVLCSKLLNHILP
;
A
#
# COMPACT_ATOMS: atom_id res chain seq x y z
N MET A 1 -31.33 -23.23 -25.45
CA MET A 1 -31.11 -23.93 -26.74
C MET A 1 -32.43 -24.22 -27.46
N GLU A 2 -33.49 -24.61 -26.76
CA GLU A 2 -34.79 -24.91 -27.38
C GLU A 2 -35.53 -23.66 -27.89
N GLU A 3 -35.54 -22.58 -27.10
CA GLU A 3 -36.08 -21.25 -27.49
C GLU A 3 -35.35 -20.65 -28.70
N ASP A 4 -34.04 -20.89 -28.80
CA ASP A 4 -33.18 -20.44 -29.91
C ASP A 4 -33.57 -21.12 -31.22
N ASN A 5 -33.80 -22.43 -31.18
CA ASN A 5 -34.23 -23.21 -32.34
C ASN A 5 -35.66 -22.84 -32.79
N GLN A 6 -36.56 -22.55 -31.85
CA GLN A 6 -37.92 -22.11 -32.16
C GLN A 6 -37.95 -20.72 -32.82
N LEU A 7 -37.11 -19.79 -32.37
CA LEU A 7 -36.98 -18.46 -32.97
C LEU A 7 -36.33 -18.51 -34.37
N LEU A 8 -35.34 -19.37 -34.58
CA LEU A 8 -34.70 -19.56 -35.89
C LEU A 8 -35.68 -20.12 -36.94
N ASN A 9 -36.66 -20.92 -36.51
CA ASN A 9 -37.71 -21.45 -37.38
C ASN A 9 -38.79 -20.40 -37.71
N ASN A 10 -38.90 -19.31 -36.95
CA ASN A 10 -39.86 -18.25 -37.20
C ASN A 10 -39.46 -17.38 -38.40
N ALA A 11 -40.30 -17.35 -39.45
CA ALA A 11 -40.03 -16.59 -40.68
C ALA A 11 -39.88 -15.07 -40.43
N ARG A 12 -40.67 -14.48 -39.52
CA ARG A 12 -40.55 -13.05 -39.18
C ARG A 12 -39.25 -12.75 -38.45
N TYR A 13 -38.76 -13.67 -37.61
CA TYR A 13 -37.48 -13.51 -36.94
C TYR A 13 -36.30 -13.62 -37.92
N ARG A 14 -36.39 -14.51 -38.93
CA ARG A 14 -35.41 -14.55 -40.02
C ARG A 14 -35.38 -13.25 -40.82
N GLN A 15 -36.53 -12.67 -41.14
CA GLN A 15 -36.62 -11.35 -41.78
C GLN A 15 -35.99 -10.25 -40.90
N TYR A 16 -36.23 -10.29 -39.58
CA TYR A 16 -35.60 -9.37 -38.65
C TYR A 16 -34.06 -9.52 -38.65
N ALA A 17 -33.55 -10.75 -38.61
CA ALA A 17 -32.11 -11.00 -38.68
C ALA A 17 -31.49 -10.50 -40.00
N THR A 18 -32.15 -10.70 -41.14
CA THR A 18 -31.70 -10.18 -42.44
C THR A 18 -31.72 -8.64 -42.49
N ALA A 19 -32.77 -8.02 -41.94
CA ALA A 19 -32.85 -6.56 -41.84
C ALA A 19 -31.72 -6.00 -40.96
N MET A 20 -31.41 -6.68 -39.85
CA MET A 20 -30.29 -6.34 -38.97
C MET A 20 -28.94 -6.51 -39.65
N ASP A 21 -28.71 -7.62 -40.37
CA ASP A 21 -27.48 -7.85 -41.14
C ASP A 21 -27.27 -6.75 -42.20
N LYS A 22 -28.36 -6.29 -42.85
CA LYS A 22 -28.30 -5.17 -43.81
C LYS A 22 -27.95 -3.84 -43.13
N ALA A 23 -28.50 -3.58 -41.95
CA ALA A 23 -28.16 -2.38 -41.17
C ALA A 23 -26.70 -2.43 -40.68
N LEU A 24 -26.23 -3.58 -40.22
CA LEU A 24 -24.86 -3.76 -39.72
C LEU A 24 -23.80 -3.63 -40.82
N LYS A 25 -24.09 -4.06 -42.05
CA LYS A 25 -23.19 -3.87 -43.20
C LYS A 25 -22.86 -2.40 -43.49
N SER A 26 -23.73 -1.45 -43.15
CA SER A 26 -23.40 -0.03 -43.42
C SER A 26 -22.30 0.52 -42.53
N PHE A 27 -21.99 -0.13 -41.40
CA PHE A 27 -20.81 0.22 -40.59
C PHE A 27 -19.48 -0.14 -41.27
N GLU A 28 -19.48 -1.09 -42.21
CA GLU A 28 -18.26 -1.50 -42.93
C GLU A 28 -17.88 -0.50 -44.03
N SER A 29 -18.86 0.22 -44.57
CA SER A 29 -18.67 1.25 -45.60
C SER A 29 -18.62 2.67 -45.02
N SER A 30 -18.53 2.82 -43.69
CA SER A 30 -18.53 4.13 -43.04
C SER A 30 -17.12 4.73 -43.11
N SER A 31 -16.99 5.91 -43.73
CA SER A 31 -15.71 6.65 -43.82
C SER A 31 -15.69 7.88 -42.91
N GLU A 32 -16.85 8.46 -42.64
CA GLU A 32 -16.99 9.64 -41.80
C GLU A 32 -17.82 9.36 -40.54
N TRP A 33 -17.67 10.22 -39.53
CA TRP A 33 -18.44 10.09 -38.29
C TRP A 33 -19.96 10.25 -38.52
N ALA A 34 -20.37 11.01 -39.55
CA ALA A 34 -21.77 11.14 -39.93
C ALA A 34 -22.37 9.81 -40.45
N ASP A 35 -21.57 8.96 -41.10
CA ASP A 35 -21.99 7.64 -41.58
C ASP A 35 -22.32 6.70 -40.41
N LEU A 36 -21.62 6.86 -39.29
CA LEU A 36 -21.91 6.11 -38.05
C LEU A 36 -23.28 6.49 -37.49
N ILE A 37 -23.63 7.79 -37.48
CA ILE A 37 -24.96 8.26 -37.04
C ILE A 37 -26.05 7.66 -37.95
N ALA A 38 -25.84 7.70 -39.27
CA ALA A 38 -26.78 7.12 -40.23
C ALA A 38 -26.92 5.59 -40.04
N SER A 39 -25.82 4.89 -39.79
CA SER A 39 -25.79 3.44 -39.55
C SER A 39 -26.50 3.06 -38.23
N LEU A 40 -26.26 3.81 -37.15
CA LEU A 40 -27.00 3.68 -35.89
C LEU A 40 -28.51 3.90 -36.09
N GLY A 41 -28.88 4.91 -36.88
CA GLY A 41 -30.28 5.16 -37.25
C GLY A 41 -30.93 4.00 -37.98
N LYS A 42 -30.20 3.28 -38.85
CA LYS A 42 -30.70 2.06 -39.52
C LYS A 42 -30.90 0.92 -38.53
N VAL A 43 -30.02 0.77 -37.54
CA VAL A 43 -30.16 -0.23 -36.46
C VAL A 43 -31.40 0.05 -35.61
N ILE A 44 -31.61 1.31 -35.18
CA ILE A 44 -32.82 1.70 -34.42
C ILE A 44 -34.08 1.36 -35.21
N LYS A 45 -34.15 1.75 -36.50
CA LYS A 45 -35.30 1.45 -37.37
C LYS A 45 -35.53 -0.05 -37.50
N ALA A 46 -34.47 -0.84 -37.65
CA ALA A 46 -34.57 -2.30 -37.71
C ALA A 46 -35.14 -2.88 -36.41
N ILE A 47 -34.76 -2.39 -35.23
CA ILE A 47 -35.32 -2.84 -33.95
C ILE A 47 -36.79 -2.46 -33.81
N GLN A 48 -37.14 -1.22 -34.14
CA GLN A 48 -38.51 -0.70 -34.00
C GLN A 48 -39.50 -1.36 -34.96
N SER A 49 -39.04 -1.81 -36.14
CA SER A 49 -39.87 -2.48 -37.15
C SER A 49 -40.38 -3.87 -36.70
N TYR A 50 -39.77 -4.46 -35.67
CA TYR A 50 -40.11 -5.80 -35.18
C TYR A 50 -40.34 -5.81 -33.67
N PRO A 51 -41.41 -5.14 -33.17
CA PRO A 51 -41.57 -4.87 -31.74
C PRO A 51 -41.88 -6.11 -30.89
N THR A 52 -42.34 -7.20 -31.51
CA THR A 52 -42.76 -8.43 -30.83
C THR A 52 -41.61 -9.31 -30.36
N PHE A 53 -40.37 -9.08 -30.85
CA PHE A 53 -39.21 -9.88 -30.48
C PHE A 53 -38.35 -9.17 -29.43
N THR A 54 -38.22 -9.79 -28.27
CA THR A 54 -37.32 -9.34 -27.19
C THR A 54 -35.89 -9.85 -27.38
N LYS A 55 -35.69 -10.90 -28.18
CA LYS A 55 -34.36 -11.42 -28.50
C LYS A 55 -33.76 -10.65 -29.68
N LEU A 56 -32.60 -10.05 -29.46
CA LEU A 56 -31.91 -9.26 -30.49
C LEU A 56 -31.04 -10.16 -31.40
N PRO A 57 -31.24 -10.14 -32.73
CA PRO A 57 -30.34 -10.82 -33.65
C PRO A 57 -28.97 -10.12 -33.65
N ARG A 58 -27.88 -10.90 -33.79
CA ARG A 58 -26.50 -10.38 -33.87
C ARG A 58 -26.07 -9.48 -32.69
N ARG A 59 -26.64 -9.66 -31.50
CA ARG A 59 -26.37 -8.85 -30.29
C ARG A 59 -24.88 -8.56 -30.03
N VAL A 60 -23.99 -9.53 -30.24
CA VAL A 60 -22.54 -9.37 -30.01
C VAL A 60 -21.92 -8.37 -31.01
N VAL A 61 -22.31 -8.45 -32.28
CA VAL A 61 -21.82 -7.54 -33.33
C VAL A 61 -22.36 -6.13 -33.08
N ILE A 62 -23.64 -6.02 -32.71
CA ILE A 62 -24.25 -4.74 -32.34
C ILE A 62 -23.51 -4.11 -31.16
N GLY A 63 -23.30 -4.86 -30.07
CA GLY A 63 -22.55 -4.38 -28.90
C GLY A 63 -21.15 -3.88 -29.24
N LYS A 64 -20.41 -4.63 -30.08
CA LYS A 64 -19.08 -4.21 -30.57
C LYS A 64 -19.14 -2.89 -31.35
N ARG A 65 -20.10 -2.73 -32.26
CA ARG A 65 -20.26 -1.49 -33.05
C ARG A 65 -20.67 -0.32 -32.16
N LEU A 66 -21.56 -0.53 -31.20
CA LEU A 66 -21.94 0.50 -30.24
C LEU A 66 -20.77 0.94 -29.37
N ALA A 67 -19.95 0.00 -28.88
CA ALA A 67 -18.75 0.35 -28.13
C ALA A 67 -17.75 1.17 -28.96
N GLN A 68 -17.57 0.83 -30.24
CA GLN A 68 -16.75 1.63 -31.16
C GLN A 68 -17.32 3.05 -31.34
N CYS A 69 -18.64 3.20 -31.45
CA CYS A 69 -19.30 4.50 -31.54
C CYS A 69 -19.16 5.35 -30.28
N LEU A 70 -18.76 4.77 -29.13
CA LEU A 70 -18.48 5.47 -27.88
C LEU A 70 -17.00 5.79 -27.68
N HIS A 71 -16.15 5.60 -28.70
CA HIS A 71 -14.73 5.93 -28.60
C HIS A 71 -14.52 7.43 -28.32
N PRO A 72 -13.59 7.82 -27.40
CA PRO A 72 -13.35 9.22 -27.03
C PRO A 72 -13.01 10.16 -28.19
N ALA A 73 -12.39 9.63 -29.25
CA ALA A 73 -12.03 10.42 -30.44
C ALA A 73 -13.22 10.78 -31.35
N LEU A 74 -14.41 10.25 -31.09
CA LEU A 74 -15.61 10.54 -31.89
C LEU A 74 -16.39 11.74 -31.30
N PRO A 75 -17.10 12.50 -32.14
CA PRO A 75 -17.84 13.68 -31.67
C PRO A 75 -19.07 13.29 -30.86
N SER A 76 -19.51 14.21 -29.98
CA SER A 76 -20.63 14.01 -29.06
C SER A 76 -21.94 13.62 -29.76
N GLY A 77 -22.16 14.05 -31.01
CA GLY A 77 -23.33 13.64 -31.81
C GLY A 77 -23.38 12.13 -32.08
N VAL A 78 -22.23 11.50 -32.30
CA VAL A 78 -22.15 10.03 -32.46
C VAL A 78 -22.41 9.34 -31.13
N HIS A 79 -21.86 9.88 -30.03
CA HIS A 79 -22.10 9.34 -28.68
C HIS A 79 -23.58 9.39 -28.34
N LEU A 80 -24.25 10.53 -28.52
CA LEU A 80 -25.69 10.69 -28.24
C LEU A 80 -26.52 9.71 -29.05
N LYS A 81 -26.22 9.55 -30.35
CA LYS A 81 -26.94 8.58 -31.19
C LYS A 81 -26.70 7.13 -30.76
N ALA A 82 -25.49 6.82 -30.30
CA ALA A 82 -25.18 5.50 -29.76
C ALA A 82 -25.95 5.24 -28.47
N LEU A 83 -25.99 6.21 -27.54
CA LEU A 83 -26.76 6.11 -26.29
C LEU A 83 -28.27 5.98 -26.54
N GLU A 84 -28.83 6.70 -27.51
CA GLU A 84 -30.21 6.50 -27.97
C GLU A 84 -30.43 5.06 -28.50
N THR A 85 -29.44 4.52 -29.21
CA THR A 85 -29.51 3.12 -29.69
C THR A 85 -29.47 2.13 -28.53
N TYR A 86 -28.66 2.37 -27.49
CA TYR A 86 -28.68 1.59 -26.25
C TYR A 86 -30.04 1.65 -25.56
N ASP A 87 -30.64 2.84 -25.44
CA ASP A 87 -31.97 3.03 -24.83
C ASP A 87 -33.03 2.18 -25.54
N VAL A 88 -33.09 2.25 -26.88
CA VAL A 88 -34.03 1.44 -27.69
C VAL A 88 -33.77 -0.06 -27.52
N ILE A 89 -32.51 -0.49 -27.41
CA ILE A 89 -32.17 -1.90 -27.17
C ILE A 89 -32.65 -2.32 -25.78
N PHE A 90 -32.34 -1.56 -24.73
CA PHE A 90 -32.68 -1.92 -23.36
C PHE A 90 -34.19 -1.96 -23.11
N GLN A 91 -34.95 -1.03 -23.70
CA GLN A 91 -36.42 -1.09 -23.71
C GLN A 91 -36.94 -2.35 -24.40
N ARG A 92 -36.26 -2.82 -25.46
CA ARG A 92 -36.70 -3.99 -26.24
C ARG A 92 -36.39 -5.31 -25.53
N ILE A 93 -35.20 -5.44 -24.95
CA ILE A 93 -34.74 -6.72 -24.36
C ILE A 93 -35.25 -6.90 -22.92
N GLY A 94 -35.48 -5.80 -22.20
CA GLY A 94 -35.88 -5.83 -20.78
C GLY A 94 -34.75 -6.19 -19.82
N ILE A 95 -35.01 -6.05 -18.52
CA ILE A 95 -34.02 -6.19 -17.44
C ILE A 95 -33.46 -7.63 -17.37
N GLU A 96 -34.32 -8.64 -17.54
CA GLU A 96 -33.91 -10.06 -17.45
C GLU A 96 -32.88 -10.44 -18.53
N ARG A 97 -33.11 -10.05 -19.78
CA ARG A 97 -32.15 -10.33 -20.86
C ARG A 97 -30.93 -9.42 -20.77
N LEU A 98 -31.08 -8.18 -20.32
CA LEU A 98 -29.94 -7.29 -20.07
C LEU A 98 -28.97 -7.90 -19.04
N ALA A 99 -29.49 -8.56 -17.99
CA ALA A 99 -28.63 -9.26 -17.02
C ALA A 99 -27.76 -10.35 -17.67
N LEU A 100 -28.32 -11.10 -18.64
CA LEU A 100 -27.59 -12.16 -19.35
C LEU A 100 -26.54 -11.60 -20.32
N ASP A 101 -26.88 -10.49 -20.98
CA ASP A 101 -26.05 -9.86 -22.02
C ASP A 101 -25.23 -8.67 -21.48
N LEU A 102 -25.09 -8.55 -20.15
CA LEU A 102 -24.55 -7.37 -19.46
C LEU A 102 -23.16 -6.98 -19.97
N PHE A 103 -22.26 -7.95 -20.14
CA PHE A 103 -20.91 -7.71 -20.62
C PHE A 103 -20.85 -7.20 -22.06
N ILE A 104 -21.83 -7.56 -22.90
CA ILE A 104 -21.88 -7.14 -24.31
C ILE A 104 -22.09 -5.62 -24.39
N TYR A 105 -23.03 -5.11 -23.59
CA TYR A 105 -23.43 -3.71 -23.65
C TYR A 105 -22.61 -2.80 -22.73
N SER A 106 -22.04 -3.34 -21.66
CA SER A 106 -21.26 -2.56 -20.69
C SER A 106 -19.88 -2.13 -21.21
N ALA A 107 -19.29 -2.88 -22.15
CA ALA A 107 -17.93 -2.65 -22.63
C ALA A 107 -17.71 -1.24 -23.21
N GLY A 108 -18.72 -0.68 -23.86
CA GLY A 108 -18.67 0.69 -24.40
C GLY A 108 -19.13 1.76 -23.42
N LEU A 109 -20.11 1.45 -22.56
CA LEU A 109 -20.73 2.42 -21.67
C LEU A 109 -19.80 2.82 -20.52
N PHE A 110 -19.18 1.84 -19.85
CA PHE A 110 -18.39 2.10 -18.64
C PHE A 110 -17.24 3.09 -18.87
N PRO A 111 -16.44 3.01 -19.94
CA PRO A 111 -15.34 3.96 -20.16
C PRO A 111 -15.78 5.37 -20.58
N LEU A 112 -17.06 5.57 -20.92
CA LEU A 112 -17.53 6.80 -21.59
C LEU A 112 -17.51 8.02 -20.66
N LEU A 113 -17.95 7.87 -19.40
CA LEU A 113 -18.22 9.01 -18.52
C LEU A 113 -17.02 9.96 -18.34
N ALA A 114 -15.81 9.38 -18.20
CA ALA A 114 -14.58 10.12 -17.98
C ALA A 114 -14.20 11.03 -19.17
N ASN A 115 -14.58 10.63 -20.39
CA ASN A 115 -14.17 11.31 -21.63
C ASN A 115 -15.33 11.99 -22.37
N ALA A 116 -16.55 11.86 -21.86
CA ALA A 116 -17.76 12.36 -22.49
C ALA A 116 -17.86 13.89 -22.41
N ALA A 117 -18.37 14.51 -23.47
CA ALA A 117 -18.78 15.92 -23.45
C ALA A 117 -19.90 16.15 -22.43
N MET A 118 -20.01 17.37 -21.89
CA MET A 118 -20.99 17.71 -20.84
C MET A 118 -22.42 17.28 -21.18
N GLN A 119 -22.87 17.52 -22.42
CA GLN A 119 -24.21 17.13 -22.86
C GLN A 119 -24.46 15.60 -22.95
N VAL A 120 -23.40 14.79 -23.04
CA VAL A 120 -23.50 13.32 -23.15
C VAL A 120 -23.62 12.67 -21.77
N LYS A 121 -23.00 13.26 -20.75
CA LYS A 121 -22.95 12.71 -19.39
C LYS A 121 -24.35 12.48 -18.78
N PRO A 122 -25.32 13.43 -18.83
CA PRO A 122 -26.67 13.20 -18.33
C PRO A 122 -27.37 12.00 -18.98
N VAL A 123 -27.24 11.86 -20.30
CA VAL A 123 -27.87 10.76 -21.06
C VAL A 123 -27.25 9.41 -20.69
N LEU A 124 -25.94 9.37 -20.43
CA LEU A 124 -25.29 8.16 -19.94
C LEU A 124 -25.75 7.81 -18.51
N LEU A 125 -25.86 8.80 -17.63
CA LEU A 125 -26.33 8.59 -16.25
C LEU A 125 -27.80 8.14 -16.23
N ASP A 126 -28.64 8.62 -17.16
CA ASP A 126 -30.02 8.14 -17.35
C ASP A 126 -30.04 6.63 -17.67
N LEU A 127 -29.15 6.16 -18.56
CA LEU A 127 -29.07 4.73 -18.89
C LEU A 127 -28.69 3.88 -17.67
N TYR A 128 -27.72 4.33 -16.87
CA TYR A 128 -27.34 3.61 -15.64
C TYR A 128 -28.50 3.59 -14.64
N GLN A 129 -29.17 4.72 -14.45
CA GLN A 129 -30.30 4.84 -13.52
C GLN A 129 -31.49 3.97 -13.94
N ASN A 130 -31.83 3.96 -15.23
CA ASN A 130 -33.05 3.34 -15.74
C ASN A 130 -32.89 1.84 -16.03
N TYR A 131 -31.67 1.38 -16.32
CA TYR A 131 -31.46 -0.01 -16.77
C TYR A 131 -30.46 -0.79 -15.93
N TYR A 132 -29.38 -0.17 -15.43
CA TYR A 132 -28.39 -0.88 -14.62
C TYR A 132 -28.81 -0.98 -13.15
N LEU A 133 -29.29 0.11 -12.55
CA LEU A 133 -29.71 0.14 -11.16
C LEU A 133 -30.86 -0.85 -10.84
N PRO A 134 -31.87 -1.04 -11.72
CA PRO A 134 -32.93 -2.02 -11.50
C PRO A 134 -32.48 -3.49 -11.55
N LEU A 135 -31.30 -3.81 -12.11
CA LEU A 135 -30.75 -5.18 -12.11
C LEU A 135 -30.48 -5.69 -10.68
N GLY A 136 -30.26 -4.79 -9.72
CA GLY A 136 -29.97 -5.15 -8.34
C GLY A 136 -28.80 -6.13 -8.23
N LYS A 137 -29.02 -7.28 -7.60
CA LYS A 137 -27.97 -8.30 -7.41
C LYS A 137 -27.44 -8.89 -8.73
N ALA A 138 -28.22 -8.87 -9.82
CA ALA A 138 -27.77 -9.36 -11.13
C ALA A 138 -26.65 -8.51 -11.74
N LEU A 139 -26.41 -7.30 -11.21
CA LEU A 139 -25.31 -6.41 -11.61
C LEU A 139 -23.95 -6.83 -11.05
N GLN A 140 -23.91 -7.70 -10.03
CA GLN A 140 -22.68 -8.08 -9.33
C GLN A 140 -21.51 -8.50 -10.27
N PRO A 141 -21.72 -9.29 -11.35
CA PRO A 141 -20.63 -9.67 -12.26
C PRO A 141 -19.98 -8.50 -13.00
N ALA A 142 -20.68 -7.37 -13.15
CA ALA A 142 -20.19 -6.16 -13.81
C ALA A 142 -20.01 -4.97 -12.84
N LEU A 143 -20.12 -5.21 -11.52
CA LEU A 143 -20.09 -4.17 -10.51
C LEU A 143 -18.79 -3.34 -10.59
N SER A 144 -17.63 -3.99 -10.59
CA SER A 144 -16.33 -3.30 -10.68
C SER A 144 -16.24 -2.44 -11.94
N GLY A 145 -16.72 -2.94 -13.09
CA GLY A 145 -16.79 -2.16 -14.32
C GLY A 145 -17.71 -0.93 -14.21
N LEU A 146 -18.91 -1.10 -13.62
CA LEU A 146 -19.83 0.02 -13.42
C LEU A 146 -19.22 1.07 -12.50
N LEU A 147 -18.59 0.64 -11.40
CA LEU A 147 -17.92 1.53 -10.46
C LEU A 147 -16.77 2.29 -11.12
N LEU A 148 -15.93 1.62 -11.91
CA LEU A 148 -14.90 2.28 -12.72
C LEU A 148 -15.48 3.32 -13.68
N GLY A 149 -16.68 3.08 -14.20
CA GLY A 149 -17.38 4.02 -15.07
C GLY A 149 -18.05 5.18 -14.33
N LEU A 150 -18.47 5.01 -13.08
CA LEU A 150 -19.16 6.05 -12.30
C LEU A 150 -18.20 6.93 -11.49
N LEU A 151 -17.14 6.36 -10.91
CA LEU A 151 -16.19 7.08 -10.05
C LEU A 151 -15.59 8.36 -10.67
N PRO A 152 -15.28 8.43 -11.98
CA PRO A 152 -14.84 9.67 -12.62
C PRO A 152 -15.84 10.82 -12.54
N GLY A 153 -17.14 10.54 -12.32
CA GLY A 153 -18.16 11.57 -12.14
C GLY A 153 -18.15 12.22 -10.75
N LEU A 154 -17.30 11.77 -9.82
CA LEU A 154 -17.11 12.37 -8.50
C LEU A 154 -15.98 13.42 -8.47
N GLU A 155 -15.74 14.10 -9.58
CA GLU A 155 -14.81 15.21 -9.65
C GLU A 155 -15.38 16.44 -8.90
N GLU A 156 -14.61 17.02 -7.98
CA GLU A 156 -15.03 18.20 -7.22
C GLU A 156 -15.35 19.37 -8.15
N GLY A 157 -16.48 20.04 -7.90
CA GLY A 157 -16.96 21.13 -8.75
C GLY A 157 -17.68 20.70 -10.04
N SER A 158 -17.79 19.39 -10.31
CA SER A 158 -18.58 18.88 -11.44
C SER A 158 -20.08 19.09 -11.21
N GLU A 159 -20.79 19.56 -12.24
CA GLU A 159 -22.26 19.68 -12.24
C GLU A 159 -22.97 18.33 -12.07
N HIS A 160 -22.29 17.23 -12.36
CA HIS A 160 -22.86 15.88 -12.23
C HIS A 160 -22.43 15.16 -10.95
N PHE A 161 -21.65 15.80 -10.07
CA PHE A 161 -21.13 15.21 -8.84
C PHE A 161 -22.27 14.64 -7.98
N THR A 162 -23.27 15.47 -7.65
CA THR A 162 -24.39 15.09 -6.79
C THR A 162 -25.18 13.93 -7.38
N ARG A 163 -25.46 13.97 -8.69
CA ARG A 163 -26.21 12.93 -9.38
C ARG A 163 -25.45 11.60 -9.41
N THR A 164 -24.15 11.65 -9.67
CA THR A 164 -23.30 10.46 -9.69
C THR A 164 -23.18 9.83 -8.31
N LYS A 165 -23.03 10.66 -7.26
CA LYS A 165 -23.02 10.20 -5.87
C LYS A 165 -24.33 9.48 -5.52
N GLN A 166 -25.48 10.06 -5.84
CA GLN A 166 -26.79 9.43 -5.60
C GLN A 166 -26.94 8.07 -6.29
N LEU A 167 -26.37 7.90 -7.50
CA LEU A 167 -26.37 6.61 -8.18
C LEU A 167 -25.48 5.58 -7.49
N LEU A 168 -24.33 5.99 -6.95
CA LEU A 168 -23.48 5.11 -6.15
C LEU A 168 -24.17 4.71 -4.84
N ASP A 169 -24.79 5.65 -4.13
CA ASP A 169 -25.54 5.39 -2.90
C ASP A 169 -26.71 4.42 -3.18
N SER A 170 -27.44 4.65 -4.27
CA SER A 170 -28.55 3.77 -4.69
C SER A 170 -28.06 2.37 -5.08
N SER A 171 -26.91 2.30 -5.75
CA SER A 171 -26.28 1.02 -6.11
C SER A 171 -25.86 0.25 -4.86
N CYS A 172 -25.24 0.93 -3.89
CA CYS A 172 -24.89 0.35 -2.58
C CYS A 172 -26.11 -0.27 -1.89
N ASN A 173 -27.24 0.45 -1.86
CA ASN A 173 -28.49 -0.05 -1.28
C ASN A 173 -29.07 -1.28 -2.02
N LYS A 174 -28.95 -1.33 -3.35
CA LYS A 174 -29.49 -2.43 -4.17
C LYS A 174 -28.64 -3.69 -4.17
N LEU A 175 -27.32 -3.56 -4.15
CA LEU A 175 -26.36 -4.67 -4.17
C LEU A 175 -26.03 -5.20 -2.77
N GLY A 176 -26.23 -4.37 -1.75
CA GLY A 176 -25.77 -4.60 -0.39
C GLY A 176 -24.39 -4.00 -0.16
N ALA A 177 -24.21 -3.36 1.00
CA ALA A 177 -23.03 -2.56 1.30
C ALA A 177 -21.71 -3.35 1.19
N MET A 178 -21.64 -4.57 1.75
CA MET A 178 -20.40 -5.36 1.71
C MET A 178 -19.94 -5.69 0.29
N THR A 179 -20.85 -6.14 -0.58
CA THR A 179 -20.55 -6.42 -2.00
C THR A 179 -20.11 -5.15 -2.72
N PHE A 180 -20.80 -4.04 -2.45
CA PHE A 180 -20.51 -2.74 -3.05
C PHE A 180 -19.10 -2.24 -2.69
N PHE A 181 -18.75 -2.21 -1.40
CA PHE A 181 -17.42 -1.76 -0.96
C PHE A 181 -16.31 -2.70 -1.40
N THR A 182 -16.56 -4.03 -1.47
CA THR A 182 -15.62 -4.97 -2.11
C THR A 182 -15.30 -4.54 -3.54
N GLY A 183 -16.32 -4.14 -4.31
CA GLY A 183 -16.16 -3.61 -5.66
C GLY A 183 -15.33 -2.32 -5.70
N ILE A 184 -15.54 -1.40 -4.75
CA ILE A 184 -14.75 -0.15 -4.66
C ILE A 184 -13.28 -0.46 -4.38
N TRP A 185 -12.97 -1.38 -3.46
CA TRP A 185 -11.59 -1.79 -3.19
C TRP A 185 -10.92 -2.46 -4.39
N GLN A 186 -11.67 -3.25 -5.17
CA GLN A 186 -11.19 -3.81 -6.43
C GLN A 186 -10.87 -2.71 -7.45
N CYS A 187 -11.69 -1.65 -7.54
CA CYS A 187 -11.42 -0.49 -8.39
C CYS A 187 -10.14 0.25 -7.97
N ILE A 188 -9.96 0.48 -6.66
CA ILE A 188 -8.75 1.12 -6.10
C ILE A 188 -7.50 0.29 -6.42
N THR A 189 -7.59 -1.04 -6.32
CA THR A 189 -6.50 -1.96 -6.66
C THR A 189 -6.16 -1.87 -8.14
N SER A 190 -7.18 -1.90 -9.01
CA SER A 190 -7.01 -2.14 -10.45
C SER A 190 -6.65 -0.89 -11.25
N THR A 191 -7.06 0.31 -10.82
CA THR A 191 -6.97 1.52 -11.68
C THR A 191 -6.57 2.76 -10.88
N PRO A 192 -5.37 3.33 -11.10
CA PRO A 192 -4.87 4.49 -10.34
C PRO A 192 -5.74 5.75 -10.46
N THR A 193 -6.28 6.04 -11.64
CA THR A 193 -7.04 7.28 -11.91
C THR A 193 -8.33 7.39 -11.11
N VAL A 194 -8.90 6.26 -10.66
CA VAL A 194 -10.13 6.25 -9.85
C VAL A 194 -9.87 6.16 -8.35
N ARG A 195 -8.62 5.98 -7.91
CA ARG A 195 -8.30 5.82 -6.48
C ARG A 195 -8.74 7.01 -5.65
N LEU A 196 -8.45 8.22 -6.12
CA LEU A 196 -8.81 9.45 -5.43
C LEU A 196 -10.34 9.60 -5.26
N PRO A 197 -11.16 9.60 -6.34
CA PRO A 197 -12.61 9.73 -6.18
C PRO A 197 -13.22 8.57 -5.38
N ALA A 198 -12.68 7.35 -5.49
CA ALA A 198 -13.11 6.22 -4.67
C ALA A 198 -12.86 6.47 -3.17
N LEU A 199 -11.65 6.88 -2.79
CA LEU A 199 -11.30 7.14 -1.39
C LEU A 199 -12.10 8.30 -0.80
N LEU A 200 -12.33 9.37 -1.57
CA LEU A 200 -13.18 10.49 -1.15
C LEU A 200 -14.62 10.02 -0.90
N TYR A 201 -15.19 9.24 -1.81
CA TYR A 201 -16.52 8.67 -1.65
C TYR A 201 -16.60 7.78 -0.40
N MET A 202 -15.67 6.84 -0.26
CA MET A 202 -15.62 5.92 0.88
C MET A 202 -15.53 6.65 2.21
N THR A 203 -14.64 7.65 2.29
CA THR A 203 -14.49 8.47 3.50
C THR A 203 -15.77 9.25 3.80
N SER A 204 -16.51 9.68 2.77
CA SER A 204 -17.80 10.36 2.95
C SER A 204 -18.94 9.45 3.41
N CYS A 205 -18.78 8.12 3.27
CA CYS A 205 -19.75 7.13 3.74
C CYS A 205 -19.55 6.73 5.20
N ILE A 206 -18.41 7.08 5.81
CA ILE A 206 -18.09 6.74 7.19
C ILE A 206 -18.64 7.82 8.13
N ASP A 207 -19.48 7.42 9.08
CA ASP A 207 -19.90 8.26 10.18
C ASP A 207 -18.81 8.30 11.24
N ARG A 208 -18.16 9.47 11.41
CA ARG A 208 -17.08 9.69 12.38
C ARG A 208 -17.55 9.64 13.84
N GLN A 209 -18.85 9.73 14.08
CA GLN A 209 -19.41 9.67 15.44
C GLN A 209 -19.69 8.24 15.89
N ARG A 210 -19.70 7.28 14.96
CA ARG A 210 -19.96 5.87 15.25
C ARG A 210 -18.66 5.07 15.30
N PRO A 211 -18.59 4.04 16.16
CA PRO A 211 -17.43 3.18 16.23
C PRO A 211 -17.25 2.39 14.91
N ALA A 212 -16.01 2.03 14.59
CA ALA A 212 -15.68 1.25 13.40
C ALA A 212 -16.33 -0.15 13.41
N SER A 213 -16.56 -0.73 14.59
CA SER A 213 -17.22 -2.03 14.79
C SER A 213 -18.65 -2.10 14.25
N GLU A 214 -19.36 -0.96 14.20
CA GLU A 214 -20.72 -0.88 13.64
C GLU A 214 -20.72 -0.62 12.11
N GLN A 215 -19.55 -0.30 11.55
CA GLN A 215 -19.39 0.12 10.16
C GLN A 215 -18.47 -0.82 9.36
N LEU A 216 -18.31 -2.07 9.83
CA LEU A 216 -17.46 -3.09 9.20
C LEU A 216 -17.85 -3.43 7.76
N PHE A 217 -19.06 -3.06 7.32
CA PHE A 217 -19.48 -3.20 5.93
C PHE A 217 -18.55 -2.50 4.93
N VAL A 218 -17.77 -1.49 5.37
CA VAL A 218 -16.80 -0.76 4.54
C VAL A 218 -15.59 -1.63 4.17
N ILE A 219 -15.25 -2.65 4.96
CA ILE A 219 -14.19 -3.62 4.64
C ILE A 219 -14.62 -4.50 3.45
N GLY A 220 -15.92 -4.75 3.30
CA GLY A 220 -16.44 -5.66 2.28
C GLY A 220 -16.29 -7.13 2.69
N ASN A 221 -16.22 -8.02 1.70
CA ASN A 221 -16.20 -9.47 1.89
C ASN A 221 -14.79 -10.08 1.88
N ASP A 222 -13.78 -9.33 1.45
CA ASP A 222 -12.41 -9.84 1.26
C ASP A 222 -11.37 -8.85 1.78
N THR A 223 -10.86 -9.14 2.98
CA THR A 223 -9.82 -8.34 3.64
C THR A 223 -8.53 -8.26 2.83
N SER A 224 -8.18 -9.30 2.05
CA SER A 224 -6.94 -9.31 1.27
C SER A 224 -6.95 -8.25 0.17
N VAL A 225 -8.11 -8.02 -0.45
CA VAL A 225 -8.31 -6.96 -1.44
C VAL A 225 -8.19 -5.59 -0.79
N VAL A 226 -8.70 -5.42 0.42
CA VAL A 226 -8.56 -4.16 1.18
C VAL A 226 -7.10 -3.86 1.46
N VAL A 227 -6.37 -4.82 2.05
CA VAL A 227 -4.95 -4.67 2.37
C VAL A 227 -4.14 -4.30 1.13
N ASN A 228 -4.35 -5.02 0.02
CA ASN A 228 -3.67 -4.72 -1.23
C ASN A 228 -4.02 -3.31 -1.77
N ALA A 229 -5.31 -2.95 -1.76
CA ALA A 229 -5.78 -1.64 -2.21
C ALA A 229 -5.18 -0.49 -1.37
N VAL A 230 -5.15 -0.65 -0.04
CA VAL A 230 -4.55 0.31 0.90
C VAL A 230 -3.05 0.45 0.63
N CYS A 231 -2.32 -0.67 0.51
CA CYS A 231 -0.89 -0.68 0.21
C CYS A 231 -0.59 0.01 -1.14
N LEU A 232 -1.38 -0.25 -2.18
CA LEU A 232 -1.23 0.40 -3.49
C LEU A 232 -1.55 1.90 -3.44
N ALA A 233 -2.53 2.32 -2.65
CA ALA A 233 -2.86 3.73 -2.46
C ALA A 233 -1.77 4.49 -1.67
N LEU A 234 -1.13 3.84 -0.70
CA LEU A 234 0.01 4.41 0.04
C LEU A 234 1.26 4.61 -0.84
N HIS A 235 1.45 3.75 -1.83
CA HIS A 235 2.54 3.86 -2.82
C HIS A 235 2.18 4.69 -4.05
N ASP A 236 0.99 5.31 -4.12
CA ASP A 236 0.52 6.00 -5.32
C ASP A 236 1.44 7.17 -5.72
N ASN A 237 1.51 7.50 -7.00
CA ASN A 237 2.28 8.65 -7.46
C ASN A 237 1.63 9.99 -7.09
N ASN A 238 0.31 10.01 -6.95
CA ASN A 238 -0.46 11.18 -6.58
C ASN A 238 -0.53 11.35 -5.05
N ILE A 239 0.05 12.45 -4.56
CA ILE A 239 0.06 12.80 -3.13
C ILE A 239 -1.36 12.93 -2.56
N LEU A 240 -2.35 13.35 -3.35
CA LEU A 240 -3.74 13.45 -2.89
C LEU A 240 -4.34 12.08 -2.57
N VAL A 241 -3.97 11.03 -3.31
CA VAL A 241 -4.38 9.65 -3.01
C VAL A 241 -3.78 9.22 -1.67
N GLN A 242 -2.48 9.43 -1.49
CA GLN A 242 -1.77 9.12 -0.24
C GLN A 242 -2.35 9.86 0.97
N ARG A 243 -2.70 11.15 0.82
CA ARG A 243 -3.35 11.94 1.88
C ARG A 243 -4.71 11.35 2.27
N ASN A 244 -5.55 11.05 1.28
CA ASN A 244 -6.90 10.54 1.53
C ASN A 244 -6.90 9.12 2.09
N ILE A 245 -5.98 8.25 1.67
CA ILE A 245 -5.87 6.92 2.29
C ILE A 245 -5.41 7.04 3.74
N LEU A 246 -4.45 7.92 4.06
CA LEU A 246 -4.05 8.16 5.45
C LEU A 246 -5.18 8.76 6.28
N ASP A 247 -5.96 9.69 5.74
CA ASP A 247 -7.15 10.25 6.41
C ASP A 247 -8.20 9.14 6.67
N PHE A 248 -8.35 8.20 5.73
CA PHE A 248 -9.16 7.00 5.93
C PHE A 248 -8.60 6.10 7.03
N LEU A 249 -7.29 5.83 7.08
CA LEU A 249 -6.65 5.04 8.14
C LEU A 249 -6.86 5.66 9.53
N ILE A 250 -6.68 6.97 9.64
CA ILE A 250 -6.90 7.74 10.88
C ILE A 250 -8.36 7.64 11.34
N THR A 251 -9.30 7.53 10.41
CA THR A 251 -10.74 7.53 10.73
C THR A 251 -11.26 6.13 11.04
N PHE A 252 -10.80 5.10 10.32
CA PHE A 252 -11.43 3.78 10.31
C PHE A 252 -10.51 2.63 10.77
N PHE A 253 -9.22 2.66 10.43
CA PHE A 253 -8.27 1.59 10.75
C PHE A 253 -7.36 1.99 11.92
N LEU A 254 -7.94 2.17 13.10
CA LEU A 254 -7.20 2.50 14.32
C LEU A 254 -6.71 1.23 15.03
N PHE A 255 -5.44 1.20 15.46
CA PHE A 255 -4.83 0.01 16.07
C PHE A 255 -5.59 -0.52 17.30
N HIS A 256 -6.17 0.35 18.14
CA HIS A 256 -6.95 -0.09 19.30
C HIS A 256 -8.30 -0.76 18.96
N THR A 257 -8.80 -0.58 17.72
CA THR A 257 -10.08 -1.17 17.29
C THR A 257 -9.94 -2.60 16.78
N ASN A 258 -8.71 -3.06 16.50
CA ASN A 258 -8.38 -4.40 16.01
C ASN A 258 -9.30 -4.89 14.88
N THR A 259 -9.57 -4.02 13.90
CA THR A 259 -10.46 -4.29 12.76
C THR A 259 -9.84 -5.18 11.70
N LEU A 260 -8.52 -5.33 11.70
CA LEU A 260 -7.74 -6.14 10.78
C LEU A 260 -6.86 -7.12 11.57
N PRO A 261 -6.58 -8.33 11.04
CA PRO A 261 -5.58 -9.21 11.62
C PRO A 261 -4.21 -8.54 11.74
N ASP A 262 -3.44 -8.93 12.76
CA ASP A 262 -2.14 -8.30 13.04
C ASP A 262 -1.19 -8.31 11.84
N LYS A 263 -1.12 -9.43 11.11
CA LYS A 263 -0.31 -9.57 9.89
C LYS A 263 -0.68 -8.54 8.82
N ASP A 264 -1.98 -8.27 8.66
CA ASP A 264 -2.49 -7.33 7.68
C ASP A 264 -2.21 -5.88 8.11
N ALA A 265 -2.31 -5.59 9.41
CA ALA A 265 -1.92 -4.31 9.98
C ALA A 265 -0.42 -4.03 9.78
N VAL A 266 0.45 -5.02 10.00
CA VAL A 266 1.89 -4.92 9.73
C VAL A 266 2.16 -4.65 8.25
N ALA A 267 1.48 -5.34 7.33
CA ALA A 267 1.65 -5.13 5.88
C ALA A 267 1.25 -3.71 5.44
N ILE A 268 0.14 -3.18 5.96
CA ILE A 268 -0.29 -1.80 5.71
C ILE A 268 0.71 -0.82 6.28
N LEU A 269 1.16 -1.04 7.52
CA LEU A 269 2.09 -0.14 8.20
C LEU A 269 3.46 -0.12 7.51
N LYS A 270 3.97 -1.27 7.08
CA LYS A 270 5.18 -1.36 6.24
C LYS A 270 5.04 -0.53 4.97
N SER A 271 3.89 -0.61 4.30
CA SER A 271 3.61 0.23 3.13
C SER A 271 3.52 1.71 3.49
N ALA A 272 2.96 2.05 4.65
CA ALA A 272 2.84 3.42 5.13
C ALA A 272 4.19 4.04 5.52
N LEU A 273 5.18 3.25 5.96
CA LEU A 273 6.55 3.73 6.22
C LEU A 273 7.20 4.36 4.98
N SER A 274 6.86 3.86 3.77
CA SER A 274 7.38 4.41 2.51
C SER A 274 6.98 5.87 2.29
N VAL A 275 5.89 6.33 2.92
CA VAL A 275 5.40 7.71 2.84
C VAL A 275 6.42 8.69 3.46
N LEU A 276 7.13 8.28 4.51
CA LEU A 276 8.16 9.12 5.16
C LEU A 276 9.31 9.46 4.20
N LEU A 277 9.52 8.65 3.16
CA LEU A 277 10.58 8.88 2.18
C LEU A 277 10.28 10.04 1.22
N ARG A 278 9.00 10.45 1.09
CA ARG A 278 8.53 11.49 0.17
C ARG A 278 8.87 12.92 0.61
N ARG A 279 9.25 13.14 1.88
CA ARG A 279 9.55 14.46 2.46
C ARG A 279 8.38 15.47 2.37
N ASP A 280 7.13 15.00 2.41
CA ASP A 280 5.93 15.85 2.45
C ASP A 280 5.42 15.96 3.91
N MET A 281 5.40 17.18 4.45
CA MET A 281 4.99 17.43 5.83
C MET A 281 3.52 17.08 6.11
N SER A 282 2.65 17.21 5.11
CA SER A 282 1.22 16.91 5.23
C SER A 282 0.98 15.41 5.36
N LEU A 283 1.77 14.61 4.65
CA LEU A 283 1.79 13.16 4.77
C LEU A 283 2.39 12.71 6.10
N ASN A 284 3.57 13.23 6.47
CA ASN A 284 4.22 12.89 7.73
C ASN A 284 3.31 13.20 8.94
N ARG A 285 2.62 14.36 8.93
CA ARG A 285 1.67 14.73 9.97
C ARG A 285 0.54 13.70 10.11
N ARG A 286 -0.01 13.21 8.99
CA ARG A 286 -1.09 12.20 9.00
C ARG A 286 -0.60 10.84 9.45
N PHE A 287 0.56 10.41 8.95
CA PHE A 287 1.19 9.17 9.38
C PHE A 287 1.40 9.16 10.90
N TYR A 288 2.00 10.21 11.47
CA TYR A 288 2.17 10.29 12.92
C TYR A 288 0.85 10.45 13.68
N ALA A 289 -0.13 11.19 13.15
CA ALA A 289 -1.46 11.30 13.73
C ALA A 289 -2.15 9.92 13.86
N TRP A 290 -1.97 9.06 12.85
CA TRP A 290 -2.46 7.69 12.85
C TRP A 290 -1.80 6.84 13.93
N LEU A 291 -0.46 6.86 14.01
CA LEU A 291 0.29 6.10 15.01
C LEU A 291 0.01 6.55 16.46
N LEU A 292 -0.18 7.85 16.68
CA LEU A 292 -0.36 8.43 18.01
C LEU A 292 -1.83 8.49 18.45
N GLY A 293 -2.77 8.18 17.57
CA GLY A 293 -4.21 8.25 17.87
C GLY A 293 -4.69 9.67 18.20
N THR A 294 -4.09 10.70 17.58
CA THR A 294 -4.28 12.11 18.01
C THR A 294 -5.74 12.56 18.01
N ASN A 295 -6.56 12.05 17.08
CA ASN A 295 -7.98 12.40 17.00
C ASN A 295 -8.80 11.81 18.16
N VAL A 296 -8.45 10.58 18.57
CA VAL A 296 -9.08 9.89 19.71
C VAL A 296 -8.71 10.62 21.01
N ASN A 297 -7.42 10.93 21.15
CA ASN A 297 -6.90 11.66 22.30
C ASN A 297 -7.54 13.05 22.44
N ALA A 298 -7.73 13.76 21.33
CA ALA A 298 -8.43 15.04 21.31
C ALA A 298 -9.92 14.91 21.70
N ALA A 299 -10.59 13.81 21.35
CA ALA A 299 -11.97 13.55 21.76
C ALA A 299 -12.08 13.28 23.26
N ILE A 300 -11.20 12.43 23.81
CA ILE A 300 -11.10 12.14 25.25
C ILE A 300 -10.84 13.41 26.07
N MET A 301 -9.95 14.28 25.57
CA MET A 301 -9.67 15.56 26.23
C MET A 301 -10.89 16.49 26.23
N LYS A 302 -11.69 16.50 25.15
CA LYS A 302 -12.92 17.29 25.08
C LYS A 302 -14.03 16.77 26.00
N SER A 303 -14.20 15.45 26.13
CA SER A 303 -15.19 14.89 27.07
C SER A 303 -14.84 15.19 28.53
N ASN A 304 -13.54 15.20 28.87
CA ASN A 304 -13.07 15.49 30.22
C ASN A 304 -13.17 16.98 30.58
N MET A 305 -13.07 17.88 29.61
CA MET A 305 -13.28 19.32 29.81
C MET A 305 -14.76 19.71 29.90
N GLY A 306 -15.66 18.97 29.25
CA GLY A 306 -17.10 19.24 29.25
C GLY A 306 -17.86 18.73 30.48
N SER A 307 -17.20 18.04 31.42
CA SER A 307 -17.84 17.42 32.59
C SER A 307 -17.55 18.10 33.93
N ASN A 308 -16.66 19.10 33.99
CA ASN A 308 -16.29 19.78 35.23
C ASN A 308 -16.39 21.31 35.10
N GLU A 309 -17.59 21.87 35.24
CA GLU A 309 -17.76 23.29 35.60
C GLU A 309 -17.89 23.53 37.12
N ASP A 310 -17.93 22.48 37.96
CA ASP A 310 -18.06 22.66 39.40
C ASP A 310 -16.90 22.05 40.21
N SER A 311 -16.19 22.95 40.89
CA SER A 311 -15.43 22.80 42.14
C SER A 311 -14.11 22.01 42.17
N ASP A 312 -13.12 22.70 42.74
CA ASP A 312 -11.84 22.26 43.29
C ASP A 312 -10.71 21.86 42.33
N GLY A 313 -9.75 22.79 42.22
CA GLY A 313 -8.54 22.65 41.43
C GLY A 313 -7.60 21.58 41.98
N HIS A 314 -7.55 20.44 41.29
CA HIS A 314 -6.34 19.66 40.98
C HIS A 314 -6.68 18.49 40.03
N THR A 315 -7.38 18.75 38.92
CA THR A 315 -7.40 17.78 37.81
C THR A 315 -6.15 18.05 36.97
N SER A 316 -5.09 17.26 37.15
CA SER A 316 -3.87 17.40 36.35
C SER A 316 -4.24 17.25 34.87
N CYS A 317 -4.21 18.35 34.11
CA CYS A 317 -4.29 18.30 32.66
C CYS A 317 -3.13 17.45 32.16
N VAL A 318 -3.40 16.18 31.81
CA VAL A 318 -2.37 15.29 31.27
C VAL A 318 -1.91 15.91 29.96
N ASP A 319 -0.62 16.21 29.90
CA ASP A 319 0.01 16.79 28.72
C ASP A 319 -0.30 15.94 27.47
N PRO A 320 -0.75 16.54 26.34
CA PRO A 320 -1.10 15.80 25.13
C PRO A 320 0.00 14.87 24.62
N ASP A 321 1.28 15.23 24.78
CA ASP A 321 2.38 14.38 24.36
C ASP A 321 2.50 13.12 25.22
N THR A 322 2.24 13.23 26.52
CA THR A 322 2.19 12.06 27.42
C THR A 322 1.07 11.09 27.02
N LEU A 323 -0.11 11.60 26.65
CA LEU A 323 -1.22 10.75 26.20
C LEU A 323 -0.90 10.06 24.87
N ASN A 324 -0.28 10.79 23.93
CA ASN A 324 0.16 10.25 22.64
C ASN A 324 1.19 9.13 22.82
N SER A 325 2.19 9.32 23.69
CA SER A 325 3.18 8.28 24.01
C SER A 325 2.56 7.05 24.67
N ARG A 326 1.58 7.22 25.57
CA ARG A 326 0.84 6.10 26.18
C ARG A 326 0.03 5.32 25.14
N TYR A 327 -0.69 6.02 24.25
CA TYR A 327 -1.43 5.38 23.16
C TYR A 327 -0.49 4.60 22.25
N PHE A 328 0.63 5.22 21.85
CA PHE A 328 1.62 4.58 20.99
C PHE A 328 2.18 3.31 21.64
N SER A 329 2.60 3.40 22.90
CA SER A 329 3.15 2.26 23.64
C SER A 329 2.14 1.13 23.80
N ALA A 330 0.86 1.45 23.97
CA ALA A 330 -0.19 0.45 24.21
C ALA A 330 -0.65 -0.26 22.92
N TYR A 331 -0.74 0.47 21.80
CA TYR A 331 -1.43 -0.05 20.60
C TYR A 331 -0.55 -0.08 19.35
N SER A 332 0.30 0.91 19.12
CA SER A 332 0.97 1.08 17.82
C SER A 332 2.40 0.51 17.81
N LYS A 333 3.09 0.51 18.95
CA LYS A 333 4.51 0.15 19.08
C LYS A 333 4.82 -1.22 18.49
N VAL A 334 4.05 -2.25 18.85
CA VAL A 334 4.27 -3.64 18.40
C VAL A 334 4.24 -3.75 16.87
N TYR A 335 3.27 -3.09 16.24
CA TYR A 335 3.16 -3.10 14.78
C TYR A 335 4.29 -2.31 14.11
N VAL A 336 4.68 -1.16 14.66
CA VAL A 336 5.81 -0.36 14.11
C VAL A 336 7.11 -1.15 14.15
N VAL A 337 7.40 -1.79 15.29
CA VAL A 337 8.58 -2.63 15.46
C VAL A 337 8.57 -3.78 14.43
N ALA A 338 7.46 -4.52 14.32
CA ALA A 338 7.33 -5.60 13.34
C ALA A 338 7.48 -5.12 11.89
N ALA A 339 6.84 -4.01 11.52
CA ALA A 339 6.90 -3.46 10.17
C ALA A 339 8.31 -2.97 9.79
N VAL A 340 9.04 -2.35 10.72
CA VAL A 340 10.43 -1.94 10.51
C VAL A 340 11.33 -3.17 10.33
N LYS A 341 11.20 -4.20 11.18
CA LYS A 341 11.98 -5.44 11.05
C LYS A 341 11.73 -6.14 9.71
N GLU A 342 10.47 -6.25 9.28
CA GLU A 342 10.13 -6.79 7.96
C GLU A 342 10.72 -5.95 6.82
N MET A 343 10.66 -4.63 6.89
CA MET A 343 11.22 -3.73 5.87
C MET A 343 12.74 -3.90 5.74
N LEU A 344 13.47 -4.02 6.87
CA LEU A 344 14.91 -4.28 6.87
C LEU A 344 15.22 -5.65 6.24
N HIS A 345 14.45 -6.67 6.60
CA HIS A 345 14.60 -8.02 6.06
C HIS A 345 14.33 -8.08 4.55
N ASP A 346 13.23 -7.48 4.07
CA ASP A 346 12.88 -7.39 2.66
C ASP A 346 13.96 -6.66 1.85
N SER A 347 14.49 -5.56 2.39
CA SER A 347 15.57 -4.79 1.77
C SER A 347 16.85 -5.62 1.64
N TYR A 348 17.20 -6.38 2.68
CA TYR A 348 18.36 -7.28 2.65
C TYR A 348 18.19 -8.39 1.61
N ASN A 349 17.03 -9.07 1.62
CA ASN A 349 16.72 -10.14 0.67
C ASN A 349 16.72 -9.67 -0.79
N SER A 350 16.31 -8.42 -1.04
CA SER A 350 16.41 -7.80 -2.36
C SER A 350 17.87 -7.70 -2.82
N VAL A 351 18.79 -7.26 -1.94
CA VAL A 351 20.22 -7.19 -2.25
C VAL A 351 20.82 -8.58 -2.48
N VAL A 352 20.44 -9.58 -1.67
CA VAL A 352 20.86 -10.98 -1.86
C VAL A 352 20.43 -11.52 -3.22
N SER A 353 19.18 -11.23 -3.59
CA SER A 353 18.59 -11.67 -4.87
C SER A 353 19.24 -11.02 -6.08
N SER A 354 19.78 -9.80 -5.94
CA SER A 354 20.49 -9.08 -7.00
C SER A 354 21.75 -9.81 -7.50
N LYS A 355 22.34 -10.71 -6.69
CA LYS A 355 23.60 -11.42 -6.97
C LYS A 355 24.73 -10.49 -7.43
N GLY A 356 24.79 -9.28 -6.86
CA GLY A 356 25.79 -8.26 -7.16
C GLY A 356 25.45 -7.34 -8.32
N CYS A 357 24.26 -7.47 -8.93
CA CYS A 357 23.75 -6.55 -9.95
C CYS A 357 22.82 -5.49 -9.33
N ILE A 358 23.40 -4.55 -8.60
CA ILE A 358 22.60 -3.57 -7.83
C ILE A 358 21.93 -2.54 -8.76
N THR A 359 20.60 -2.57 -8.73
CA THR A 359 19.72 -1.65 -9.43
C THR A 359 19.45 -0.38 -8.60
N THR A 360 18.94 0.67 -9.25
CA THR A 360 18.52 1.91 -8.56
C THR A 360 17.40 1.64 -7.53
N ALA A 361 16.55 0.65 -7.79
CA ALA A 361 15.45 0.29 -6.88
C ALA A 361 15.97 -0.34 -5.58
N GLU A 362 16.88 -1.32 -5.68
CA GLU A 362 17.53 -1.96 -4.52
C GLU A 362 18.30 -0.95 -3.68
N ARG A 363 19.10 -0.11 -4.36
CA ARG A 363 19.82 1.00 -3.72
C ARG A 363 18.85 1.94 -2.98
N SER A 364 17.74 2.34 -3.60
CA SER A 364 16.75 3.19 -2.95
C SER A 364 16.03 2.48 -1.79
N GLY A 365 15.86 1.16 -1.84
CA GLY A 365 15.23 0.38 -0.77
C GLY A 365 16.12 0.31 0.47
N VAL A 366 17.41 0.02 0.29
CA VAL A 366 18.40 -0.05 1.38
C VAL A 366 18.55 1.32 2.06
N LEU A 367 18.84 2.37 1.30
CA LEU A 367 19.00 3.72 1.85
C LEU A 367 17.68 4.27 2.38
N GLY A 368 16.56 3.89 1.76
CA GLY A 368 15.22 4.19 2.25
C GLY A 368 14.97 3.62 3.64
N SER A 369 15.40 2.39 3.90
CA SER A 369 15.24 1.75 5.21
C SER A 369 15.92 2.53 6.34
N PHE A 370 17.17 2.94 6.15
CA PHE A 370 17.87 3.79 7.13
C PHE A 370 17.17 5.15 7.31
N ARG A 371 16.72 5.76 6.21
CA ARG A 371 15.98 7.04 6.28
C ARG A 371 14.66 6.91 7.02
N VAL A 372 13.93 5.81 6.87
CA VAL A 372 12.70 5.54 7.63
C VAL A 372 13.01 5.46 9.11
N VAL A 373 14.03 4.68 9.51
CA VAL A 373 14.45 4.59 10.91
C VAL A 373 14.77 5.98 11.45
N LEU A 374 15.61 6.75 10.75
CA LEU A 374 15.97 8.12 11.15
C LEU A 374 14.73 9.01 11.36
N ASN A 375 13.75 8.96 10.45
CA ASN A 375 12.52 9.76 10.58
C ASN A 375 11.69 9.37 11.82
N LEU A 376 11.67 8.08 12.18
CA LEU A 376 11.01 7.63 13.41
C LEU A 376 11.75 8.10 14.66
N LEU A 377 13.09 8.15 14.63
CA LEU A 377 13.92 8.63 15.73
C LEU A 377 13.75 10.12 15.98
N ASP A 378 13.65 10.92 14.92
CA ASP A 378 13.43 12.37 15.00
C ASP A 378 12.12 12.72 15.74
N LYS A 379 11.18 11.78 15.84
CA LYS A 379 9.92 11.97 16.55
C LYS A 379 10.04 11.48 18.00
N SER A 380 10.28 12.40 18.94
CA SER A 380 10.52 12.07 20.37
C SER A 380 9.49 11.13 21.01
N GLN A 381 8.19 11.28 20.68
CA GLN A 381 7.12 10.42 21.20
C GLN A 381 7.20 8.96 20.73
N ILE A 382 7.95 8.69 19.66
CA ILE A 382 8.08 7.38 18.99
C ILE A 382 9.50 6.85 19.14
N GLY A 383 10.51 7.65 18.75
CA GLY A 383 11.91 7.26 18.70
C GLY A 383 12.39 6.61 19.99
N THR A 384 12.22 7.30 21.12
CA THR A 384 12.64 6.80 22.45
C THR A 384 12.02 5.45 22.83
N LEU A 385 10.80 5.17 22.36
CA LEU A 385 10.06 3.94 22.68
C LEU A 385 10.35 2.79 21.72
N VAL A 386 10.82 3.08 20.51
CA VAL A 386 11.04 2.09 19.44
C VAL A 386 12.51 1.67 19.35
N VAL A 387 13.46 2.57 19.63
CA VAL A 387 14.92 2.31 19.45
C VAL A 387 15.35 1.02 20.14
N GLU A 388 14.94 0.81 21.39
CA GLU A 388 15.36 -0.36 22.17
C GLU A 388 15.02 -1.69 21.47
N ASP A 389 13.89 -1.75 20.75
CA ASP A 389 13.40 -2.98 20.10
C ASP A 389 13.91 -3.19 18.67
N ILE A 390 14.44 -2.14 18.02
CA ILE A 390 14.90 -2.19 16.61
C ILE A 390 16.40 -2.01 16.44
N LEU A 391 17.12 -1.48 17.43
CA LEU A 391 18.53 -1.10 17.27
C LEU A 391 19.41 -2.31 16.91
N MET A 392 19.19 -3.47 17.54
CA MET A 392 19.88 -4.71 17.14
C MET A 392 19.59 -5.12 15.69
N ASP A 393 18.34 -5.00 15.22
CA ASP A 393 17.99 -5.31 13.84
C ASP A 393 18.64 -4.35 12.84
N VAL A 394 18.75 -3.06 13.20
CA VAL A 394 19.45 -2.05 12.39
C VAL A 394 20.95 -2.37 12.30
N LEU A 395 21.58 -2.75 13.42
CA LEU A 395 22.99 -3.15 13.45
C LEU A 395 23.23 -4.42 12.61
N ARG A 396 22.37 -5.43 12.73
CA ARG A 396 22.41 -6.65 11.91
C ARG A 396 22.24 -6.33 10.44
N PHE A 397 21.27 -5.48 10.10
CA PHE A 397 21.02 -5.07 8.73
C PHE A 397 22.24 -4.38 8.12
N LEU A 398 22.84 -3.42 8.84
CA LEU A 398 24.07 -2.75 8.45
C LEU A 398 25.20 -3.76 8.19
N TYR A 399 25.49 -4.62 9.17
CA TYR A 399 26.56 -5.61 9.10
C TYR A 399 26.37 -6.55 7.91
N HIS A 400 25.18 -7.12 7.74
CA HIS A 400 24.91 -8.10 6.68
C HIS A 400 24.90 -7.48 5.28
N VAL A 401 24.30 -6.30 5.10
CA VAL A 401 24.30 -5.61 3.81
C VAL A 401 25.72 -5.19 3.43
N HIS A 402 26.47 -4.61 4.36
CA HIS A 402 27.83 -4.16 4.09
C HIS A 402 28.76 -5.32 3.71
N ASN A 403 28.75 -6.41 4.49
CA ASN A 403 29.57 -7.58 4.19
C ASN A 403 29.18 -8.27 2.88
N LEU A 404 27.88 -8.29 2.56
CA LEU A 404 27.42 -8.80 1.28
C LEU A 404 27.93 -7.95 0.11
N LEU A 405 27.80 -6.63 0.18
CA LEU A 405 28.30 -5.72 -0.86
C LEU A 405 29.82 -5.87 -1.04
N ARG A 406 30.58 -5.94 0.06
CA ARG A 406 32.03 -6.16 0.02
C ARG A 406 32.40 -7.51 -0.59
N SER A 407 31.62 -8.56 -0.32
CA SER A 407 31.83 -9.87 -0.95
C SER A 407 31.67 -9.81 -2.47
N TYR A 408 30.67 -9.05 -2.96
CA TYR A 408 30.47 -8.85 -4.40
C TYR A 408 31.60 -8.05 -5.04
N LEU A 409 32.13 -7.03 -4.36
CA LEU A 409 33.29 -6.27 -4.84
C LEU A 409 34.52 -7.18 -4.99
N LYS A 410 34.87 -7.98 -3.97
CA LYS A 410 36.00 -8.93 -4.01
C LYS A 410 35.87 -9.97 -5.13
N VAL A 411 34.67 -10.53 -5.32
CA VAL A 411 34.42 -11.52 -6.40
C VAL A 411 34.57 -10.88 -7.78
N ASN A 412 34.13 -9.64 -7.95
CA ASN A 412 34.22 -8.92 -9.22
C ASN A 412 35.65 -8.50 -9.55
N GLU A 413 36.46 -8.12 -8.56
CA GLU A 413 37.90 -7.88 -8.74
C GLU A 413 38.59 -9.17 -9.24
N ASN A 414 38.30 -10.32 -8.63
CA ASN A 414 38.85 -11.61 -9.04
C ASN A 414 38.40 -12.05 -10.45
N LYS A 415 37.17 -11.69 -10.87
CA LYS A 415 36.66 -11.97 -12.24
C LYS A 415 37.21 -10.99 -13.28
N GLN A 416 37.46 -9.74 -12.93
CA GLN A 416 38.09 -8.77 -13.83
C GLN A 416 39.52 -9.18 -14.20
N LEU A 417 40.24 -9.86 -13.31
CA LEU A 417 41.53 -10.50 -13.65
C LEU A 417 41.40 -11.64 -14.68
N ALA A 418 40.22 -12.25 -14.84
CA ALA A 418 39.97 -13.35 -15.77
C ALA A 418 39.34 -12.90 -17.11
N ASP A 419 38.52 -11.84 -17.13
CA ASP A 419 37.69 -11.43 -18.29
C ASP A 419 38.05 -10.03 -18.86
N ILE A 420 39.34 -9.73 -19.07
CA ILE A 420 39.79 -8.41 -19.59
C ILE A 420 39.31 -8.07 -21.02
N GLN A 421 38.52 -8.89 -21.71
CA GLN A 421 38.20 -8.65 -23.13
C GLN A 421 36.74 -8.42 -23.55
N ARG A 422 35.69 -8.54 -22.71
CA ARG A 422 34.31 -8.30 -23.19
C ARG A 422 33.38 -7.72 -22.13
N CYS A 423 32.91 -6.48 -22.37
CA CYS A 423 31.64 -5.86 -21.95
C CYS A 423 31.78 -4.52 -21.18
N ARG A 424 31.29 -3.44 -21.81
CA ARG A 424 31.19 -2.07 -21.27
C ARG A 424 30.01 -1.85 -20.31
N SER A 425 29.15 -2.84 -20.12
CA SER A 425 27.95 -2.78 -19.25
C SER A 425 28.22 -3.11 -17.77
N SER A 426 29.39 -3.66 -17.43
CA SER A 426 29.73 -4.09 -16.06
C SER A 426 30.26 -2.95 -15.16
N GLY A 427 30.69 -1.83 -15.75
CA GLY A 427 31.31 -0.71 -15.01
C GLY A 427 30.31 0.10 -14.18
N THR A 428 29.09 0.32 -14.68
CA THR A 428 28.05 1.08 -13.96
C THR A 428 27.52 0.33 -12.74
N THR A 429 27.40 -0.99 -12.84
CA THR A 429 26.92 -1.84 -11.76
C THR A 429 27.94 -1.96 -10.62
N LEU A 430 29.23 -2.13 -10.94
CA LEU A 430 30.29 -2.19 -9.94
C LEU A 430 30.44 -0.84 -9.20
N GLN A 431 30.36 0.27 -9.93
CA GLN A 431 30.37 1.61 -9.35
C GLN A 431 29.18 1.81 -8.40
N ASN A 432 27.99 1.32 -8.76
CA ASN A 432 26.81 1.39 -7.91
C ASN A 432 26.96 0.57 -6.62
N CYS A 433 27.55 -0.62 -6.69
CA CYS A 433 27.85 -1.45 -5.51
C CYS A 433 28.82 -0.75 -4.56
N ASN A 434 29.91 -0.18 -5.09
CA ASN A 434 30.91 0.50 -4.28
C ASN A 434 30.34 1.77 -3.63
N ASN A 435 29.65 2.61 -4.42
CA ASN A 435 28.98 3.80 -3.91
C ASN A 435 27.92 3.47 -2.86
N LEU A 436 27.22 2.34 -3.01
CA LEU A 436 26.22 1.91 -2.03
C LEU A 436 26.86 1.48 -0.70
N ALA A 437 28.00 0.78 -0.72
CA ALA A 437 28.70 0.38 0.50
C ALA A 437 29.06 1.59 1.37
N ASP A 438 29.66 2.63 0.75
CA ASP A 438 30.01 3.88 1.43
C ASP A 438 28.77 4.64 1.95
N GLU A 439 27.69 4.66 1.18
CA GLU A 439 26.46 5.36 1.56
C GLU A 439 25.68 4.68 2.66
N VAL A 440 25.75 3.35 2.76
CA VAL A 440 25.17 2.58 3.85
C VAL A 440 25.84 2.96 5.17
N ILE A 441 27.18 3.04 5.20
CA ILE A 441 27.93 3.49 6.38
C ILE A 441 27.53 4.92 6.77
N LYS A 442 27.53 5.85 5.80
CA LYS A 442 27.11 7.24 6.04
C LYS A 442 25.69 7.33 6.59
N SER A 443 24.77 6.53 6.06
CA SER A 443 23.37 6.51 6.50
C SER A 443 23.21 5.94 7.91
N ALA A 444 24.01 4.94 8.28
CA ALA A 444 24.04 4.40 9.63
C ALA A 444 24.63 5.40 10.63
N ASN A 445 25.73 6.08 10.27
CA ASN A 445 26.32 7.13 11.09
C ASN A 445 25.33 8.27 11.39
N LEU A 446 24.47 8.64 10.43
CA LEU A 446 23.40 9.62 10.68
C LEU A 446 22.43 9.16 11.78
N ILE A 447 22.13 7.86 11.85
CA ILE A 447 21.29 7.29 12.93
C ILE A 447 22.05 7.31 14.25
N PHE A 448 23.29 6.84 14.28
CA PHE A 448 24.06 6.75 15.52
C PHE A 448 24.35 8.12 16.14
N ASN A 449 24.55 9.14 15.29
CA ASN A 449 24.72 10.53 15.75
C ASN A 449 23.44 11.15 16.32
N THR A 450 22.27 10.51 16.20
CA THR A 450 21.06 10.95 16.91
C THR A 450 21.05 10.53 18.39
N PHE A 451 21.91 9.58 18.78
CA PHE A 451 21.96 9.07 20.15
C PHE A 451 22.92 9.88 21.02
N GLU A 452 22.71 9.83 22.33
CA GLU A 452 23.72 10.29 23.28
C GLU A 452 24.96 9.38 23.18
N PRO A 453 26.19 9.92 23.31
CA PRO A 453 27.43 9.16 23.06
C PRO A 453 27.57 7.84 23.83
N TYR A 454 26.97 7.74 25.03
CA TYR A 454 27.01 6.52 25.85
C TYR A 454 25.96 5.48 25.46
N TYR A 455 24.85 5.89 24.83
CA TYR A 455 23.62 5.09 24.72
C TYR A 455 23.86 3.78 23.97
N LEU A 456 24.57 3.83 22.85
CA LEU A 456 24.87 2.65 22.04
C LEU A 456 25.70 1.62 22.84
N TRP A 457 26.72 2.08 23.55
CA TRP A 457 27.63 1.22 24.30
C TRP A 457 26.94 0.59 25.51
N ASP A 458 26.11 1.37 26.21
CA ASP A 458 25.25 0.85 27.27
C ASP A 458 24.25 -0.18 26.73
N TYR A 459 23.60 0.11 25.59
CA TYR A 459 22.67 -0.81 24.94
C TYR A 459 23.34 -2.14 24.57
N LEU A 460 24.53 -2.09 23.96
CA LEU A 460 25.29 -3.30 23.63
C LEU A 460 25.65 -4.10 24.89
N GLY A 461 26.07 -3.42 25.97
CA GLY A 461 26.34 -4.06 27.26
C GLY A 461 25.09 -4.75 27.84
N ARG A 462 23.94 -4.06 27.84
CA ARG A 462 22.65 -4.62 28.26
C ARG A 462 22.19 -5.78 27.39
N ALA A 463 22.39 -5.71 26.07
CA ALA A 463 22.03 -6.77 25.13
C ALA A 463 22.86 -8.05 25.38
N ILE A 464 24.17 -7.91 25.63
CA ILE A 464 25.06 -9.03 26.00
C ILE A 464 24.61 -9.65 27.34
N HIS A 465 24.23 -8.82 28.32
CA HIS A 465 23.70 -9.29 29.60
C HIS A 465 22.36 -10.04 29.46
N SER A 466 21.48 -9.58 28.59
CA SER A 466 20.19 -10.25 28.31
C SER A 466 20.42 -11.63 27.67
N CYS A 467 21.29 -11.70 26.65
CA CYS A 467 21.62 -12.94 25.94
C CYS A 467 22.17 -14.05 26.86
N THR A 468 23.00 -13.66 27.82
CA THR A 468 23.61 -14.58 28.80
C THR A 468 22.69 -14.96 29.95
N SER A 469 21.68 -14.13 30.24
CA SER A 469 20.65 -14.45 31.23
C SER A 469 19.59 -15.40 30.67
N HIS A 470 19.16 -15.23 29.41
CA HIS A 470 18.17 -16.10 28.77
C HIS A 470 18.67 -17.52 28.50
N SER A 471 19.97 -17.70 28.19
CA SER A 471 20.59 -19.02 28.04
C SER A 471 20.58 -19.86 29.33
N THR A 472 20.35 -19.24 30.50
CA THR A 472 20.19 -19.97 31.77
C THR A 472 18.79 -20.54 32.02
N LEU A 473 17.76 -20.09 31.27
CA LEU A 473 16.36 -20.45 31.51
C LEU A 473 15.73 -21.35 30.43
N GLU A 474 16.21 -21.32 29.18
CA GLU A 474 15.63 -22.11 28.08
C GLU A 474 16.64 -23.10 27.48
N SER A 475 16.74 -24.28 28.11
CA SER A 475 17.47 -25.43 27.55
C SER A 475 16.58 -26.46 26.85
N ILE A 476 15.33 -26.11 26.49
CA ILE A 476 14.38 -27.03 25.84
C ILE A 476 13.41 -26.30 24.88
N SER A 477 13.85 -25.87 23.71
CA SER A 477 13.05 -25.91 22.46
C SER A 477 13.85 -25.43 21.23
N ASN A 478 13.66 -26.16 20.13
CA ASN A 478 14.41 -26.07 18.86
C ASN A 478 14.10 -24.81 18.01
N ASP A 479 15.13 -24.45 17.24
CA ASP A 479 15.11 -23.87 15.88
C ASP A 479 14.36 -22.54 15.66
N GLN A 480 15.01 -21.42 16.02
CA GLN A 480 15.32 -20.27 15.13
C GLN A 480 15.94 -19.06 15.89
N ASP A 481 15.79 -19.00 17.22
CA ASP A 481 16.24 -17.87 18.06
C ASP A 481 17.63 -18.06 18.74
N SER A 482 18.33 -19.16 18.45
CA SER A 482 19.59 -19.53 19.10
C SER A 482 20.82 -18.70 18.72
N CYS A 483 20.67 -17.47 18.21
CA CYS A 483 21.75 -16.76 17.52
C CYS A 483 21.93 -15.28 17.90
N GLU A 484 21.24 -14.73 18.91
CA GLU A 484 21.54 -13.35 19.34
C GLU A 484 22.87 -13.25 20.10
N SER A 485 23.15 -14.21 21.00
CA SER A 485 24.35 -14.22 21.87
C SER A 485 25.67 -14.30 21.09
N ILE A 486 25.69 -15.02 19.98
CA ILE A 486 26.89 -15.23 19.14
C ILE A 486 27.02 -14.12 18.07
N GLN A 487 25.92 -13.46 17.71
CA GLN A 487 25.94 -12.43 16.67
C GLN A 487 26.49 -11.10 17.16
N ILE A 488 26.23 -10.68 18.40
CA ILE A 488 26.79 -9.41 18.93
C ILE A 488 28.32 -9.45 18.90
N PRO A 489 29.00 -10.49 19.42
CA PRO A 489 30.43 -10.61 19.27
C PRO A 489 30.88 -10.65 17.82
N LYS A 490 30.18 -11.33 16.90
CA LYS A 490 30.56 -11.35 15.47
C LYS A 490 30.45 -10.00 14.77
N ILE A 491 29.44 -9.21 15.11
CA ILE A 491 29.27 -7.85 14.57
C ILE A 491 30.39 -6.95 15.07
N MET A 492 30.70 -7.03 16.37
CA MET A 492 31.77 -6.22 16.98
C MET A 492 33.18 -6.74 16.67
N ASP A 493 33.32 -8.03 16.31
CA ASP A 493 34.56 -8.64 15.84
C ASP A 493 34.88 -8.23 14.39
N ASP A 494 33.96 -7.59 13.65
CA ASP A 494 34.30 -7.01 12.36
C ASP A 494 35.34 -5.90 12.55
N SER A 495 36.49 -6.01 11.86
CA SER A 495 37.54 -5.00 11.94
C SER A 495 37.06 -3.62 11.50
N LEU A 496 35.95 -3.57 10.74
CA LEU A 496 35.33 -2.34 10.28
C LEU A 496 34.37 -1.72 11.30
N PHE A 497 33.99 -2.45 12.34
CA PHE A 497 32.98 -2.00 13.30
C PHE A 497 33.42 -0.69 13.97
N TYR A 498 34.60 -0.67 14.57
CA TYR A 498 35.09 0.51 15.29
C TYR A 498 35.56 1.64 14.36
N ASP A 499 36.26 1.30 13.28
CA ASP A 499 36.92 2.30 12.43
C ASP A 499 36.01 2.87 11.34
N GLU A 500 35.17 2.05 10.70
CA GLU A 500 34.31 2.47 9.58
C GLU A 500 32.85 2.72 10.01
N TYR A 501 32.26 1.89 10.89
CA TYR A 501 30.82 2.00 11.22
C TYR A 501 30.48 3.05 12.27
N PHE A 502 31.45 3.49 13.08
CA PHE A 502 31.21 4.49 14.14
C PHE A 502 32.16 5.68 14.10
N SER A 503 33.15 5.69 13.19
CA SER A 503 34.13 6.76 13.01
C SER A 503 34.59 7.36 14.35
N LEU A 504 35.30 6.56 15.14
CA LEU A 504 35.76 6.96 16.48
C LEU A 504 36.72 8.17 16.38
N ASP A 505 36.22 9.37 16.71
CA ASP A 505 37.06 10.54 16.88
C ASP A 505 37.98 10.35 18.12
N PRO A 506 39.28 10.66 18.01
CA PRO A 506 40.28 10.42 19.07
C PRO A 506 40.11 11.30 20.32
N ASP A 507 39.28 12.34 20.26
CA ASP A 507 39.03 13.30 21.37
C ASP A 507 37.76 12.97 22.17
N ASN A 508 37.21 11.76 22.02
CA ASN A 508 35.85 11.43 22.47
C ASN A 508 35.83 10.55 23.74
N ASP A 509 34.92 10.84 24.66
CA ASP A 509 34.60 10.06 25.88
C ASP A 509 34.34 8.57 25.59
N VAL A 510 34.08 8.23 24.32
CA VAL A 510 33.97 6.85 23.85
C VAL A 510 35.23 6.03 24.15
N GLN A 511 36.42 6.53 23.82
CA GLN A 511 37.67 5.76 23.95
C GLN A 511 38.20 5.72 25.39
N THR A 512 37.84 6.70 26.21
CA THR A 512 38.36 6.87 27.57
C THR A 512 37.37 6.44 28.66
N LEU A 513 36.06 6.45 28.40
CA LEU A 513 35.00 6.15 29.37
C LEU A 513 34.10 4.98 28.93
N TYR A 514 33.49 5.08 27.74
CA TYR A 514 32.41 4.13 27.36
C TYR A 514 32.92 2.77 26.89
N LEU A 515 34.01 2.72 26.09
CA LEU A 515 34.63 1.44 25.69
C LEU A 515 35.21 0.66 26.89
N PRO A 516 35.93 1.30 27.84
CA PRO A 516 36.33 0.63 29.08
C PRO A 516 35.14 0.10 29.88
N GLN A 517 34.04 0.86 29.98
CA GLN A 517 32.85 0.44 30.69
C GLN A 517 32.16 -0.75 30.02
N LEU A 518 32.06 -0.76 28.69
CA LEU A 518 31.55 -1.90 27.94
C LEU A 518 32.43 -3.14 28.13
N MET A 519 33.75 -2.98 28.06
CA MET A 519 34.70 -4.07 28.31
C MET A 519 34.51 -4.64 29.73
N TYR A 520 34.35 -3.78 30.73
CA TYR A 520 34.04 -4.20 32.10
C TYR A 520 32.72 -4.98 32.19
N MET A 521 31.64 -4.50 31.55
CA MET A 521 30.36 -5.21 31.50
C MET A 521 30.49 -6.61 30.89
N ILE A 522 31.25 -6.73 29.79
CA ILE A 522 31.50 -8.03 29.13
C ILE A 522 32.26 -8.98 30.07
N ILE A 523 33.33 -8.50 30.72
CA ILE A 523 34.12 -9.32 31.64
C ILE A 523 33.30 -9.78 32.85
N VAL A 524 32.53 -8.86 33.45
CA VAL A 524 31.64 -9.18 34.57
C VAL A 524 30.62 -10.23 34.17
N GLU A 525 30.05 -10.11 32.97
CA GLU A 525 29.04 -11.05 32.50
C GLU A 525 29.63 -12.43 32.16
N MET A 526 30.80 -12.47 31.50
CA MET A 526 31.53 -13.71 31.26
C MET A 526 31.92 -14.40 32.58
N HIS A 527 32.30 -13.64 33.60
CA HIS A 527 32.58 -14.16 34.93
C HIS A 527 31.30 -14.69 35.61
N ARG A 528 30.19 -13.95 35.54
CA ARG A 528 28.89 -14.34 36.12
C ARG A 528 28.33 -15.61 35.48
N SER A 529 28.47 -15.73 34.16
CA SER A 529 27.96 -16.83 33.35
C SER A 529 29.00 -17.93 33.10
N CYS A 530 30.13 -17.92 33.82
CA CYS A 530 31.28 -18.80 33.61
C CYS A 530 30.92 -20.30 33.64
N CYS A 531 29.90 -20.69 34.42
CA CYS A 531 29.45 -22.09 34.52
C CYS A 531 28.56 -22.56 33.34
N ASN A 532 27.96 -21.62 32.60
CA ASN A 532 26.93 -21.93 31.58
C ASN A 532 27.30 -21.42 30.17
N ILE A 533 28.45 -20.75 30.02
CA ILE A 533 28.92 -20.21 28.74
C ILE A 533 29.51 -21.31 27.85
N SER A 534 29.16 -21.34 26.56
CA SER A 534 29.79 -22.25 25.62
C SER A 534 31.24 -21.84 25.32
N PHE A 535 32.09 -22.79 24.93
CA PHE A 535 33.47 -22.49 24.51
C PHE A 535 33.53 -21.44 23.39
N LEU A 536 32.56 -21.48 22.47
CA LEU A 536 32.48 -20.54 21.37
C LEU A 536 32.18 -19.11 21.86
N GLU A 537 31.24 -18.95 22.77
CA GLU A 537 30.89 -17.65 23.38
C GLU A 537 32.03 -17.10 24.25
N LEU A 538 32.71 -17.96 25.02
CA LEU A 538 33.89 -17.56 25.80
C LEU A 538 35.02 -17.06 24.89
N ASN A 539 35.32 -17.81 23.83
CA ASN A 539 36.34 -17.41 22.87
C ASN A 539 35.97 -16.10 22.16
N SER A 540 34.72 -15.96 21.73
CA SER A 540 34.21 -14.71 21.14
C SER A 540 34.28 -13.53 22.11
N GLY A 541 33.95 -13.72 23.39
CA GLY A 541 34.07 -12.68 24.41
C GLY A 541 35.50 -12.24 24.67
N ILE A 542 36.46 -13.18 24.77
CA ILE A 542 37.89 -12.87 24.94
C ILE A 542 38.43 -12.10 23.73
N VAL A 543 38.11 -12.55 22.50
CA VAL A 543 38.53 -11.87 21.27
C VAL A 543 37.95 -10.46 21.22
N LEU A 544 36.68 -10.29 21.62
CA LEU A 544 36.04 -8.99 21.69
C LEU A 544 36.72 -8.06 22.70
N CYS A 545 37.00 -8.52 23.92
CA CYS A 545 37.74 -7.74 24.92
C CYS A 545 39.14 -7.35 24.41
N SER A 546 39.84 -8.26 23.73
CA SER A 546 41.15 -7.96 23.14
C SER A 546 41.07 -6.89 22.05
N LYS A 547 39.99 -6.85 21.27
CA LYS A 547 39.77 -5.81 20.25
C LYS A 547 39.38 -4.47 20.87
N LEU A 548 38.48 -4.48 21.84
CA LEU A 548 38.12 -3.28 22.61
C LEU A 548 39.36 -2.62 23.20
N LEU A 549 40.27 -3.42 23.77
CA LEU A 549 41.53 -2.94 24.34
C LEU A 549 42.39 -2.15 23.32
N ASN A 550 42.36 -2.52 22.03
CA ASN A 550 43.13 -1.83 20.99
C ASN A 550 42.58 -0.43 20.66
N HIS A 551 41.33 -0.14 21.03
CA HIS A 551 40.66 1.14 20.79
C HIS A 551 40.46 1.96 22.07
N ILE A 552 40.87 1.44 23.23
CA ILE A 552 40.84 2.18 24.50
C ILE A 552 42.09 3.05 24.60
N LEU A 553 41.90 4.33 24.91
CA LEU A 553 42.99 5.23 25.26
C LEU A 553 43.14 5.32 26.79
N PRO A 554 44.39 5.45 27.30
CA PRO A 554 44.67 5.52 28.73
C PRO A 554 44.18 6.79 29.41
#